data_AF-A0A7W2BKJ5-F1
#
_entry.id   AF-A0A7W2BKJ5-F1
#
_cell.length_a   1.000
_cell.length_b   1.000
_cell.length_c   1.000
_cell.angle_alpha   90.00
_cell.angle_beta   90.00
_cell.angle_gamma   90.00
#
_symmetry.space_group_name_H-M   'P 1'
#
loop_
_entity.id
_entity.type
_entity.pdbx_description
1 polymer ?
#
loop_
_entity_poly.entity_id
_entity_poly.type
_entity_poly.pdbx_seq_one_letter_code
_entity_poly.pdbx_strand_id
1 'polypeptide(L)'
;MANTTTTLAQVAQPAATQTEVGHEPADAKTFPPFDPSTFGSQLLWLAITFGLLYYAMSKVVLPRIGSILEMRSDRIEQDMAEAQRFREETDTAIAAYEQALADARSKAHGIAQTAANKAKAEFDEKMTKVEAGLSAKLADADKQIAGIRTSAMAEVNAIAAEATEAVVKALIGGKIAKTEIKNALESVGE
;
A
#
# COMPACT_ATOMS: atom_id res chain seq x y z
N MET A 1 36.36 -100.45 -0.21
CA MET A 1 36.91 -101.69 0.37
C MET A 1 36.57 -101.64 1.85
N ALA A 2 35.47 -102.28 2.25
CA ALA A 2 35.44 -103.64 2.84
C ALA A 2 35.96 -103.60 4.30
N ASN A 3 35.05 -103.50 5.27
CA ASN A 3 34.42 -104.59 6.03
C ASN A 3 35.35 -105.16 7.14
N THR A 4 35.07 -104.88 8.42
CA THR A 4 34.22 -105.64 9.36
C THR A 4 35.00 -106.70 10.14
N THR A 5 34.72 -106.75 11.45
CA THR A 5 34.62 -107.95 12.32
C THR A 5 35.81 -108.27 13.23
N THR A 6 35.48 -108.39 14.52
CA THR A 6 35.75 -109.57 15.40
C THR A 6 36.46 -109.16 16.71
N THR A 7 36.08 -109.51 17.95
CA THR A 7 34.90 -110.10 18.63
C THR A 7 35.44 -110.75 19.94
N LEU A 8 34.71 -110.55 21.06
CA LEU A 8 34.70 -111.34 22.32
C LEU A 8 35.96 -111.35 23.21
N ALA A 9 35.93 -111.49 24.55
CA ALA A 9 34.91 -111.39 25.59
C ALA A 9 35.61 -111.46 26.96
N GLN A 10 35.27 -110.50 27.85
CA GLN A 10 34.85 -110.70 29.25
C GLN A 10 35.76 -111.38 30.28
N VAL A 11 36.07 -110.66 31.36
CA VAL A 11 36.05 -111.21 32.74
C VAL A 11 35.60 -110.15 33.77
N ALA A 12 34.52 -110.50 34.46
CA ALA A 12 33.95 -110.12 35.76
C ALA A 12 34.45 -108.92 36.61
N GLN A 13 33.47 -108.16 37.12
CA GLN A 13 33.54 -107.34 38.34
C GLN A 13 33.44 -108.20 39.61
N PRO A 14 33.75 -107.61 40.79
CA PRO A 14 32.65 -107.41 41.73
C PRO A 14 32.62 -106.01 42.36
N ALA A 15 31.43 -105.67 42.85
CA ALA A 15 30.98 -104.40 43.39
C ALA A 15 31.14 -104.29 44.93
N ALA A 16 30.71 -103.12 45.43
CA ALA A 16 30.39 -102.73 46.82
C ALA A 16 31.55 -102.01 47.55
N THR A 17 31.36 -100.92 48.32
CA THR A 17 30.18 -100.31 48.95
C THR A 17 30.50 -98.85 49.33
N GLN A 18 29.47 -98.01 49.40
CA GLN A 18 29.50 -96.63 49.91
C GLN A 18 29.63 -96.57 51.44
N THR A 19 30.17 -95.46 51.98
CA THR A 19 29.48 -94.50 52.89
C THR A 19 30.41 -93.85 53.94
N GLU A 20 30.29 -92.51 53.95
CA GLU A 20 30.75 -91.42 54.83
C GLU A 20 31.63 -91.66 56.07
N VAL A 21 32.61 -90.77 56.24
CA VAL A 21 33.01 -90.27 57.58
C VAL A 21 33.48 -88.80 57.52
N GLY A 22 32.84 -87.92 58.31
CA GLY A 22 33.51 -86.83 59.05
C GLY A 22 33.49 -85.41 58.47
N HIS A 23 32.64 -84.55 59.03
CA HIS A 23 32.58 -83.10 58.86
C HIS A 23 33.37 -82.40 59.97
N GLU A 24 34.14 -81.33 59.67
CA GLU A 24 34.56 -80.17 60.52
C GLU A 24 35.41 -79.21 59.66
N PRO A 25 35.43 -77.89 59.93
CA PRO A 25 34.74 -76.87 59.14
C PRO A 25 35.61 -76.34 58.00
N ALA A 26 35.15 -76.51 56.76
CA ALA A 26 35.76 -75.92 55.58
C ALA A 26 34.76 -74.96 54.93
N ASP A 27 35.14 -73.69 54.87
CA ASP A 27 34.42 -72.58 54.28
C ASP A 27 33.62 -72.95 53.02
N ALA A 28 32.38 -72.46 52.98
CA ALA A 28 31.43 -72.66 51.91
C ALA A 28 32.07 -72.41 50.53
N LYS A 29 32.27 -73.49 49.75
CA LYS A 29 32.58 -73.40 48.33
C LYS A 29 31.36 -72.83 47.59
N THR A 30 31.28 -71.52 47.59
CA THR A 30 30.35 -70.71 46.80
C THR A 30 30.63 -70.98 45.32
N PHE A 31 29.58 -71.02 44.50
CA PHE A 31 29.69 -71.25 43.06
C PHE A 31 30.74 -70.29 42.46
N PRO A 32 31.78 -70.74 41.72
CA PRO A 32 32.93 -69.92 41.37
C PRO A 32 32.65 -68.54 40.72
N PRO A 33 31.59 -68.34 39.90
CA PRO A 33 31.26 -67.02 39.37
C PRO A 33 30.47 -66.11 40.34
N PHE A 34 30.09 -66.59 41.53
CA PHE A 34 29.32 -65.86 42.55
C PHE A 34 30.06 -65.78 43.89
N ASP A 35 31.39 -65.77 43.89
CA ASP A 35 32.18 -65.56 45.12
C ASP A 35 32.10 -64.10 45.58
N PRO A 36 31.47 -63.81 46.74
CA PRO A 36 31.25 -62.45 47.22
C PRO A 36 32.52 -61.68 47.57
N SER A 37 33.66 -62.36 47.73
CA SER A 37 34.94 -61.71 47.97
C SER A 37 35.42 -60.85 46.79
N THR A 38 34.99 -61.15 45.56
CA THR A 38 35.38 -60.42 44.34
C THR A 38 34.46 -59.26 43.99
N PHE A 39 33.23 -59.23 44.51
CA PHE A 39 32.27 -58.16 44.24
C PHE A 39 32.75 -56.80 44.74
N GLY A 40 33.51 -56.73 45.82
CA GLY A 40 34.07 -55.47 46.32
C GLY A 40 34.99 -54.79 45.29
N SER A 41 35.88 -55.56 44.65
CA SER A 41 36.79 -55.06 43.61
C SER A 41 36.04 -54.69 42.33
N GLN A 42 35.07 -55.52 41.91
CA GLN A 42 34.23 -55.25 40.75
C GLN A 42 33.40 -53.97 40.92
N LEU A 43 32.80 -53.77 42.10
CA LEU A 43 32.04 -52.56 42.43
C LEU A 43 32.93 -51.33 42.55
N LEU A 44 34.14 -51.46 43.11
CA LEU A 44 35.11 -50.37 43.15
C LEU A 44 35.52 -49.93 41.74
N TRP A 45 35.87 -50.87 40.86
CA TRP A 45 36.24 -50.54 39.49
C TRP A 45 35.06 -50.00 38.68
N LEU A 46 33.87 -50.55 38.89
CA LEU A 46 32.63 -50.03 38.31
C LEU A 46 32.37 -48.60 38.77
N ALA A 47 32.54 -48.29 40.05
CA ALA A 47 32.37 -46.93 40.58
C ALA A 47 33.41 -45.95 39.99
N ILE A 48 34.68 -46.38 39.85
CA ILE A 48 35.74 -45.56 39.24
C ILE A 48 35.42 -45.27 37.77
N THR A 49 35.13 -46.30 36.98
CA THR A 49 34.85 -46.15 35.54
C THR A 49 33.55 -45.41 35.28
N PHE A 50 32.50 -45.70 36.06
CA PHE A 50 31.23 -44.98 35.99
C PHE A 50 31.38 -43.52 36.43
N GLY A 51 32.15 -43.25 37.48
CA GLY A 51 32.46 -41.88 37.92
C GLY A 51 33.24 -41.09 36.87
N LEU A 52 34.25 -41.71 36.24
CA LEU A 52 34.99 -41.11 35.13
C LEU A 52 34.07 -40.81 33.93
N LEU A 53 33.23 -41.77 33.56
CA LEU A 53 32.25 -41.61 32.47
C LEU A 53 31.24 -40.51 32.80
N TYR A 54 30.71 -40.48 34.02
CA TYR A 54 29.78 -39.46 34.50
C TYR A 54 30.41 -38.08 34.44
N TYR A 55 31.65 -37.94 34.90
CA TYR A 55 32.39 -36.69 34.84
C TYR A 55 32.60 -36.24 33.39
N ALA A 56 33.00 -37.14 32.49
CA ALA A 56 33.16 -36.84 31.06
C ALA A 56 31.83 -36.42 30.41
N MET A 57 30.74 -37.11 30.73
CA MET A 57 29.39 -36.78 30.22
C MET A 57 28.94 -35.40 30.71
N SER A 58 29.08 -35.15 32.02
CA SER A 58 28.69 -33.90 32.66
C SER A 58 29.49 -32.71 32.14
N LYS A 59 30.81 -32.86 31.95
CA LYS A 59 31.70 -31.75 31.56
C LYS A 59 31.88 -31.56 30.07
N VAL A 60 31.62 -32.56 29.23
CA VAL A 60 31.90 -32.47 27.78
C VAL A 60 30.63 -32.62 26.95
N VAL A 61 29.79 -33.61 27.23
CA VAL A 61 28.64 -33.92 26.38
C VAL A 61 27.47 -32.99 26.66
N LEU A 62 27.10 -32.80 27.93
CA LEU A 62 26.04 -31.87 28.33
C LEU A 62 26.27 -30.43 27.84
N PRO A 63 27.45 -29.80 28.04
CA PRO A 63 27.67 -28.44 27.56
C PRO A 63 27.67 -28.34 26.03
N ARG A 64 28.11 -29.37 25.30
CA ARG A 64 28.02 -29.39 23.83
C ARG A 64 26.57 -29.40 23.36
N ILE A 65 25.72 -30.23 23.94
CA ILE A 65 24.29 -30.27 23.59
C ILE A 65 23.61 -28.94 23.98
N GLY A 66 23.93 -28.41 25.16
CA GLY A 66 23.45 -27.10 25.60
C GLY A 66 23.80 -25.99 24.61
N SER A 67 25.05 -25.90 24.19
CA SER A 67 25.51 -24.89 23.23
C SER A 67 24.81 -24.95 21.87
N ILE A 68 24.46 -26.15 21.39
CA ILE A 68 23.74 -26.32 20.13
C ILE A 68 22.27 -25.88 20.29
N LEU A 69 21.66 -26.21 21.42
CA LEU A 69 20.29 -25.81 21.69
C LEU A 69 20.18 -24.29 21.83
N GLU A 70 21.10 -23.67 22.56
CA GLU A 70 21.20 -22.22 22.73
C GLU A 70 21.43 -21.52 21.39
N MET A 71 22.41 -21.97 20.58
CA MET A 71 22.64 -21.44 19.23
C MET A 71 21.38 -21.50 18.34
N ARG A 72 20.59 -22.58 18.43
CA ARG A 72 19.35 -22.69 17.66
C ARG A 72 18.26 -21.76 18.19
N SER A 73 18.11 -21.65 19.50
CA SER A 73 17.16 -20.72 20.12
C SER A 73 17.50 -19.28 19.77
N ASP A 74 18.76 -18.88 19.95
CA ASP A 74 19.28 -17.55 19.60
C ASP A 74 19.03 -17.24 18.13
N ARG A 75 19.26 -18.23 17.25
CA ARG A 75 19.01 -18.05 15.81
C ARG A 75 17.54 -17.84 15.51
N ILE A 76 16.66 -18.61 16.13
CA ILE A 76 15.20 -18.47 15.95
C ILE A 76 14.74 -17.10 16.48
N GLU A 77 15.22 -16.68 17.65
CA GLU A 77 14.90 -15.38 18.22
C GLU A 77 15.40 -14.24 17.33
N GLN A 78 16.63 -14.35 16.80
CA GLN A 78 17.18 -13.39 15.86
C GLN A 78 16.36 -13.32 14.56
N ASP A 79 16.04 -14.46 13.95
CA ASP A 79 15.26 -14.53 12.72
C ASP A 79 13.84 -13.97 12.96
N MET A 80 13.24 -14.22 14.12
CA MET A 80 11.94 -13.65 14.52
C MET A 80 12.01 -12.13 14.72
N ALA A 81 13.05 -11.63 15.40
CA ALA A 81 13.25 -10.20 15.60
C ALA A 81 13.49 -9.47 14.27
N GLU A 82 14.25 -10.07 13.36
CA GLU A 82 14.51 -9.52 12.03
C GLU A 82 13.23 -9.53 11.17
N ALA A 83 12.45 -10.62 11.21
CA ALA A 83 11.15 -10.68 10.54
C ALA A 83 10.18 -9.61 11.07
N GLN A 84 10.13 -9.41 12.39
CA GLN A 84 9.32 -8.36 13.01
C GLN A 84 9.79 -6.96 12.57
N ARG A 85 11.10 -6.72 12.55
CA ARG A 85 11.67 -5.44 12.07
C ARG A 85 11.28 -5.16 10.62
N PHE A 86 11.42 -6.15 9.73
CA PHE A 86 11.02 -6.00 8.33
C PHE A 86 9.52 -5.80 8.17
N ARG A 87 8.71 -6.43 9.03
CA ARG A 87 7.27 -6.21 9.05
C ARG A 87 6.93 -4.78 9.44
N GLU A 88 7.51 -4.27 10.52
CA GLU A 88 7.31 -2.89 10.98
C GLU A 88 7.80 -1.86 9.95
N GLU A 89 8.95 -2.10 9.32
CA GLU A 89 9.48 -1.25 8.25
C GLU A 89 8.55 -1.24 7.03
N THR A 90 8.01 -2.40 6.65
CA THR A 90 7.04 -2.51 5.55
C THR A 90 5.73 -1.81 5.89
N ASP A 91 5.17 -2.04 7.08
CA ASP A 91 3.92 -1.41 7.51
C ASP A 91 4.09 0.13 7.60
N THR A 92 5.25 0.61 8.06
CA THR A 92 5.59 2.04 8.07
C THR A 92 5.71 2.60 6.65
N ALA A 93 6.37 1.88 5.74
CA ALA A 93 6.52 2.28 4.34
C ALA A 93 5.16 2.32 3.62
N ILE A 94 4.29 1.34 3.86
CA ILE A 94 2.92 1.32 3.33
C ILE A 94 2.14 2.52 3.85
N ALA A 95 2.16 2.78 5.15
CA ALA A 95 1.46 3.93 5.73
C ALA A 95 1.96 5.26 5.15
N ALA A 96 3.28 5.43 5.01
CA ALA A 96 3.87 6.62 4.42
C ALA A 96 3.49 6.78 2.93
N TYR A 97 3.47 5.68 2.18
CA TYR A 97 3.04 5.67 0.78
C TYR A 97 1.56 6.03 0.61
N GLU A 98 0.68 5.43 1.42
CA GLU A 98 -0.74 5.73 1.43
C GLU A 98 -1.03 7.18 1.80
N GLN A 99 -0.32 7.70 2.81
CA GLN A 99 -0.41 9.10 3.20
C GLN A 99 0.06 10.03 2.07
N ALA A 100 1.21 9.74 1.45
CA ALA A 100 1.72 10.53 0.33
C ALA A 100 0.76 10.54 -0.86
N LEU A 101 0.11 9.40 -1.14
CA LEU A 101 -0.90 9.28 -2.18
C LEU A 101 -2.18 10.07 -1.85
N ALA A 102 -2.64 10.03 -0.60
CA ALA A 102 -3.78 10.80 -0.13
C ALA A 102 -3.50 12.32 -0.21
N ASP A 103 -2.31 12.75 0.23
CA ASP A 103 -1.87 14.14 0.16
C ASP A 103 -1.74 14.62 -1.29
N ALA A 104 -1.18 13.78 -2.18
CA ALA A 104 -1.08 14.10 -3.61
C ALA A 104 -2.46 14.26 -4.26
N ARG A 105 -3.41 13.36 -3.96
CA ARG A 105 -4.80 13.47 -4.44
C ARG A 105 -5.48 14.72 -3.91
N SER A 106 -5.34 15.01 -2.61
CA SER A 106 -5.89 16.21 -1.98
C SER A 106 -5.33 17.48 -2.63
N LYS A 107 -4.01 17.57 -2.84
CA LYS A 107 -3.36 18.67 -3.55
C LYS A 107 -3.85 18.81 -4.99
N ALA A 108 -3.97 17.69 -5.72
CA ALA A 108 -4.47 17.70 -7.09
C ALA A 108 -5.92 18.23 -7.16
N HIS A 109 -6.80 17.78 -6.26
CA HIS A 109 -8.16 18.30 -6.15
C HIS A 109 -8.18 19.79 -5.79
N GLY A 110 -7.34 20.23 -4.85
CA GLY A 110 -7.21 21.64 -4.48
C GLY A 110 -6.74 22.52 -5.64
N ILE A 111 -5.76 22.05 -6.42
CA ILE A 111 -5.27 22.75 -7.63
C ILE A 111 -6.39 22.81 -8.68
N ALA A 112 -7.06 21.69 -8.96
CA ALA A 112 -8.15 21.64 -9.93
C ALA A 112 -9.30 22.59 -9.55
N GLN A 113 -9.69 22.62 -8.27
CA GLN A 113 -10.73 23.51 -7.78
C GLN A 113 -10.31 24.98 -7.84
N THR A 114 -9.07 25.29 -7.46
CA THR A 114 -8.53 26.66 -7.56
C THR A 114 -8.47 27.13 -9.01
N ALA A 115 -8.02 26.27 -9.93
CA ALA A 115 -7.98 26.57 -11.35
C ALA A 115 -9.39 26.77 -11.93
N ALA A 116 -10.36 25.92 -11.57
CA ALA A 116 -11.75 26.07 -11.99
C ALA A 116 -12.37 27.38 -11.48
N ASN A 117 -12.14 27.73 -10.21
CA ASN A 117 -12.63 28.97 -9.61
C ASN A 117 -11.99 30.19 -10.28
N LYS A 118 -10.69 30.16 -10.55
CA LYS A 118 -9.98 31.23 -11.25
C LYS A 118 -10.48 31.38 -12.69
N ALA A 119 -10.65 30.27 -13.41
CA ALA A 119 -11.18 30.29 -14.77
C ALA A 119 -12.61 30.87 -14.82
N LYS A 120 -13.46 30.51 -13.85
CA LYS A 120 -14.81 31.07 -13.73
C LYS A 120 -14.76 32.59 -13.46
N ALA A 121 -13.92 33.04 -12.54
CA ALA A 121 -13.77 34.46 -12.24
C ALA A 121 -13.26 35.26 -13.45
N GLU A 122 -12.25 34.74 -14.17
CA GLU A 122 -11.75 35.37 -15.40
C GLU A 122 -12.79 35.37 -16.52
N PHE A 123 -13.62 34.33 -16.61
CA PHE A 123 -14.72 34.26 -17.57
C PHE A 123 -15.78 35.32 -17.25
N ASP A 124 -16.22 35.40 -16.00
CA ASP A 124 -17.22 36.39 -15.56
C ASP A 124 -16.71 37.82 -15.78
N GLU A 125 -15.44 38.10 -15.47
CA GLU A 125 -14.82 39.41 -15.74
C GLU A 125 -14.79 39.75 -17.24
N LYS A 126 -14.39 38.80 -18.09
CA LYS A 126 -14.39 38.98 -19.55
C LYS A 126 -15.81 39.17 -20.08
N MET A 127 -16.78 38.41 -19.56
CA MET A 127 -18.18 38.53 -19.93
C MET A 127 -18.70 39.94 -19.63
N THR A 128 -18.49 40.43 -18.41
CA THR A 128 -18.89 41.80 -18.04
C THR A 128 -18.21 42.86 -18.90
N LYS A 129 -16.92 42.71 -19.23
CA LYS A 129 -16.22 43.65 -20.14
C LYS A 129 -16.80 43.63 -21.56
N VAL A 130 -17.10 42.44 -22.08
CA VAL A 130 -17.71 42.29 -23.41
C VAL A 130 -19.11 42.87 -23.44
N GLU A 131 -19.93 42.60 -22.42
CA GLU A 131 -21.27 43.17 -22.28
C GLU A 131 -21.26 44.69 -22.19
N ALA A 132 -20.36 45.26 -21.38
CA ALA A 132 -20.18 46.71 -21.28
C ALA A 132 -19.75 47.33 -22.62
N GLY A 133 -18.80 46.69 -23.32
CA GLY A 133 -18.36 47.13 -24.64
C GLY A 133 -19.46 47.02 -25.71
N LEU A 134 -20.28 45.98 -25.65
CA LEU A 134 -21.41 45.80 -26.56
C LEU A 134 -22.50 46.84 -26.30
N SER A 135 -22.82 47.10 -25.02
CA SER A 135 -23.78 48.13 -24.63
C SER A 135 -23.33 49.52 -25.09
N ALA A 136 -22.05 49.86 -24.94
CA ALA A 136 -21.50 51.12 -25.44
C ALA A 136 -21.62 51.24 -26.96
N LYS A 137 -21.27 50.18 -27.71
CA LYS A 137 -21.41 50.16 -29.18
C LYS A 137 -22.85 50.29 -29.63
N LEU A 138 -23.79 49.65 -28.94
CA LEU A 138 -25.22 49.80 -29.21
C LEU A 138 -25.68 51.24 -28.99
N ALA A 139 -25.31 51.84 -27.86
CA ALA A 139 -25.66 53.23 -27.56
C ALA A 139 -25.07 54.22 -28.58
N ASP A 140 -23.84 53.99 -29.05
CA ASP A 140 -23.23 54.82 -30.08
C ASP A 140 -23.89 54.63 -31.44
N ALA A 141 -24.25 53.39 -31.81
CA ALA A 141 -25.01 53.12 -33.02
C ALA A 141 -26.40 53.78 -32.98
N ASP A 142 -27.10 53.71 -31.85
CA ASP A 142 -28.41 54.35 -31.67
C ASP A 142 -28.31 55.88 -31.83
N LYS A 143 -27.26 56.50 -31.28
CA LYS A 143 -27.00 57.94 -31.50
C LYS A 143 -26.74 58.27 -32.97
N GLN A 144 -25.95 57.46 -33.66
CA GLN A 144 -25.68 57.65 -35.09
C GLN A 144 -26.97 57.52 -35.91
N ILE A 145 -27.78 56.50 -35.65
CA ILE A 145 -29.07 56.29 -36.31
C ILE A 145 -30.02 57.47 -36.04
N ALA A 146 -30.09 57.94 -34.80
CA ALA A 146 -30.89 59.12 -34.45
C ALA A 146 -30.42 60.37 -35.20
N GLY A 147 -29.11 60.61 -35.28
CA GLY A 147 -28.54 61.72 -36.04
C GLY A 147 -28.86 61.66 -37.53
N ILE A 148 -28.68 60.50 -38.15
CA ILE A 148 -29.02 60.26 -39.57
C ILE A 148 -30.52 60.48 -39.79
N ARG A 149 -31.37 59.97 -38.89
CA ARG A 149 -32.83 60.17 -38.96
C ARG A 149 -33.19 61.65 -38.91
N THR A 150 -32.60 62.42 -37.98
CA THR A 150 -32.85 63.86 -37.88
C THR A 150 -32.40 64.60 -39.14
N SER A 151 -31.22 64.28 -39.69
CA SER A 151 -30.73 64.89 -40.94
C SER A 151 -31.65 64.56 -42.12
N ALA A 152 -32.01 63.29 -42.29
CA ALA A 152 -32.89 62.84 -43.37
C ALA A 152 -34.28 63.50 -43.28
N MET A 153 -34.85 63.63 -42.08
CA MET A 153 -36.13 64.32 -41.89
C MET A 153 -36.03 65.82 -42.20
N ALA A 154 -34.90 66.47 -41.85
CA ALA A 154 -34.67 67.86 -42.20
C ALA A 154 -34.54 68.06 -43.72
N GLU A 155 -33.84 67.15 -44.42
CA GLU A 155 -33.74 67.14 -45.89
C GLU A 155 -35.10 66.92 -46.55
N VAL A 156 -35.90 65.98 -46.06
CA VAL A 156 -37.27 65.75 -46.56
C VAL A 156 -38.14 67.00 -46.38
N ASN A 157 -38.08 67.66 -45.21
CA ASN A 157 -38.81 68.91 -44.97
C ASN A 157 -38.37 70.04 -45.90
N ALA A 158 -37.07 70.15 -46.20
CA ALA A 158 -36.54 71.12 -47.15
C ALA A 158 -37.06 70.85 -48.58
N ILE A 159 -36.99 69.59 -49.03
CA ILE A 159 -37.52 69.17 -50.34
C ILE A 159 -39.03 69.40 -50.42
N ALA A 160 -39.77 69.10 -49.34
CA ALA A 160 -41.20 69.34 -49.27
C ALA A 160 -41.52 70.84 -49.39
N ALA A 161 -40.79 71.71 -48.68
CA ALA A 161 -40.97 73.16 -48.77
C ALA A 161 -40.67 73.68 -50.19
N GLU A 162 -39.61 73.20 -50.84
CA GLU A 162 -39.28 73.55 -52.23
C GLU A 162 -40.35 73.06 -53.22
N ALA A 163 -40.85 71.84 -53.04
CA ALA A 163 -41.93 71.29 -53.87
C ALA A 163 -43.24 72.08 -53.69
N THR A 164 -43.61 72.41 -52.45
CA THR A 164 -44.79 73.25 -52.16
C THR A 164 -44.65 74.65 -52.76
N GLU A 165 -43.47 75.29 -52.67
CA GLU A 165 -43.21 76.58 -53.31
C GLU A 165 -43.39 76.49 -54.85
N ALA A 166 -42.86 75.44 -55.47
CA ALA A 166 -43.00 75.21 -56.91
C ALA A 166 -44.47 75.00 -57.34
N VAL A 167 -45.22 74.22 -56.57
CA VAL A 167 -46.64 73.94 -56.83
C VAL A 167 -47.49 75.21 -56.67
N VAL A 168 -47.30 75.98 -55.59
CA VAL A 168 -48.02 77.24 -55.33
C VAL A 168 -47.74 78.28 -56.41
N LYS A 169 -46.47 78.41 -56.83
CA LYS A 169 -46.06 79.30 -57.92
C LYS A 169 -46.74 78.93 -59.24
N ALA A 170 -46.90 77.63 -59.53
CA ALA A 170 -47.55 77.15 -60.74
C ALA A 170 -49.08 77.37 -60.73
N LEU A 171 -49.73 77.32 -59.56
CA LEU A 171 -51.20 77.44 -59.42
C LEU A 171 -51.72 78.87 -59.27
N ILE A 172 -51.03 79.72 -58.49
CA ILE A 172 -51.56 81.03 -58.06
C ILE A 172 -50.80 82.20 -58.73
N GLY A 173 -49.62 81.96 -59.30
CA GLY A 173 -48.83 82.98 -60.03
C GLY A 173 -48.23 84.10 -59.17
N GLY A 174 -48.47 84.10 -57.84
CA GLY A 174 -47.93 85.07 -56.88
C GLY A 174 -46.80 84.50 -56.02
N LYS A 175 -45.79 85.32 -55.70
CA LYS A 175 -44.73 84.99 -54.73
C LYS A 175 -45.25 85.12 -53.30
N ILE A 176 -45.41 84.00 -52.60
CA ILE A 176 -45.62 83.98 -51.15
C ILE A 176 -44.25 83.99 -50.46
N ALA A 177 -44.13 84.61 -49.29
CA ALA A 177 -42.88 84.65 -48.54
C ALA A 177 -42.51 83.24 -48.02
N LYS A 178 -41.24 82.83 -48.20
CA LYS A 178 -40.71 81.53 -47.74
C LYS A 178 -40.99 81.23 -46.26
N THR A 179 -41.12 82.27 -45.42
CA THR A 179 -41.43 82.17 -44.00
C THR A 179 -42.86 81.68 -43.72
N GLU A 180 -43.85 82.04 -44.54
CA GLU A 180 -45.25 81.59 -44.35
C GLU A 180 -45.44 80.13 -44.75
N ILE A 181 -44.77 79.69 -45.82
CA ILE A 181 -44.79 78.29 -46.27
C ILE A 181 -44.14 77.38 -45.21
N LYS A 182 -43.03 77.82 -44.62
CA LYS A 182 -42.32 77.07 -43.58
C LYS A 182 -43.15 76.93 -42.30
N ASN A 183 -43.78 78.02 -41.84
CA ASN A 183 -44.68 78.00 -40.68
C ASN A 183 -45.92 77.10 -40.93
N ALA A 184 -46.48 77.11 -42.14
CA ALA A 184 -47.60 76.25 -42.50
C ALA A 184 -47.22 74.76 -42.50
N LEU A 185 -46.03 74.42 -43.02
CA LEU A 185 -45.51 73.05 -42.97
C LEU A 185 -45.29 72.56 -41.53
N GLU A 186 -44.74 73.42 -40.66
CA GLU A 186 -44.50 73.10 -39.25
C GLU A 186 -45.83 72.89 -38.49
N SER A 187 -46.89 73.64 -38.80
CA SER A 187 -48.23 73.45 -38.19
C SER A 187 -48.99 72.20 -38.63
N VAL A 188 -48.58 71.56 -39.74
CA VAL A 188 -49.19 70.32 -40.26
C VAL A 188 -48.39 69.08 -39.85
N GLY A 189 -47.12 69.26 -39.44
CA GLY A 189 -46.22 68.20 -39.01
C GLY A 189 -46.24 67.89 -37.50
N GLU A 190 -46.98 68.65 -36.70
CA GLU A 190 -47.35 68.32 -35.31
C GLU A 190 -48.63 67.48 -35.28
#